data_AF-A0A8S0SQS8-F1
#
_entry.id   AF-A0A8S0SQS8-F1
#
_cell.length_a   1.000
_cell.length_b   1.000
_cell.length_c   1.000
_cell.angle_alpha   90.00
_cell.angle_beta   90.00
_cell.angle_gamma   90.00
#
_symmetry.space_group_name_H-M   'P 1'
#
loop_
_entity.id
_entity.type
_entity.pdbx_description
1 polymer ?
#
loop_
_entity_poly.entity_id
_entity_poly.type
_entity_poly.pdbx_seq_one_letter_code
_entity_poly.pdbx_strand_id
1 'polypeptide(L)'
;MSSAALLSLLLAAISLLFSPALASESDHKYQPDDPVTLWVNKVGPYNNPQETYNYYSLPFCHSPVNAAHKWGGLGEVLGGNELIDSLIDIKFQKPVDKTSICELELDETKVKQFKNAIENS
;
A
#
# COMPACT_ATOMS: atom_id res chain seq x y z
N MET A 1 -34.75 -31.08 -5.48
CA MET A 1 -33.67 -30.95 -6.48
C MET A 1 -33.04 -32.32 -6.71
N SER A 2 -32.71 -32.69 -7.94
CA SER A 2 -32.02 -33.96 -8.24
C SER A 2 -30.64 -34.02 -7.58
N SER A 3 -30.19 -35.19 -7.11
CA SER A 3 -28.85 -35.37 -6.52
C SER A 3 -27.72 -34.84 -7.42
N ALA A 4 -27.89 -34.90 -8.74
CA ALA A 4 -26.94 -34.34 -9.70
C ALA A 4 -26.81 -32.81 -9.57
N ALA A 5 -27.91 -32.11 -9.34
CA ALA A 5 -27.90 -30.65 -9.19
C ALA A 5 -27.21 -30.21 -7.89
N LEU A 6 -27.38 -30.97 -6.80
CA LEU A 6 -26.69 -30.71 -5.53
C LEU A 6 -25.17 -30.94 -5.65
N LEU A 7 -24.77 -32.01 -6.34
CA LEU A 7 -23.36 -32.31 -6.58
C LEU A 7 -22.69 -31.23 -7.45
N SER A 8 -23.36 -30.78 -8.51
CA SER A 8 -22.88 -29.68 -9.35
C SER A 8 -22.76 -28.36 -8.58
N LEU A 9 -23.71 -28.05 -7.69
CA LEU A 9 -23.65 -26.84 -6.86
C LEU A 9 -22.48 -26.89 -5.86
N LEU A 10 -22.23 -28.07 -5.27
CA LEU A 10 -21.14 -28.28 -4.33
C LEU A 10 -19.77 -28.14 -5.01
N LEU A 11 -19.61 -28.72 -6.21
CA LEU A 11 -18.39 -28.58 -7.02
C LEU A 11 -18.14 -27.14 -7.45
N ALA A 12 -19.19 -26.41 -7.85
CA ALA A 12 -19.09 -24.99 -8.19
C ALA A 12 -18.68 -24.15 -6.98
N ALA A 13 -19.25 -24.41 -5.80
CA ALA A 13 -18.89 -23.73 -4.56
C ALA A 13 -17.42 -24.00 -4.16
N ILE A 14 -16.95 -25.25 -4.28
CA ILE A 14 -15.55 -25.61 -4.05
C ILE A 14 -14.64 -24.88 -5.05
N SER A 15 -14.98 -24.85 -6.33
CA SER A 15 -14.19 -24.12 -7.36
C SER A 15 -14.06 -22.62 -7.06
N LEU A 16 -15.11 -21.99 -6.52
CA LEU A 16 -15.09 -20.58 -6.15
C LEU A 16 -14.20 -20.32 -4.92
N LEU A 17 -14.18 -21.25 -3.96
CA LEU A 17 -13.32 -21.17 -2.77
C LEU A 17 -11.82 -21.35 -3.07
N PHE A 18 -11.48 -22.04 -4.16
CA PHE A 18 -10.09 -22.29 -4.59
C PHE A 18 -9.65 -21.46 -5.80
N SER A 19 -10.41 -20.42 -6.15
CA SER A 19 -10.01 -19.53 -7.25
C SER A 19 -8.73 -18.78 -6.86
N PRO A 20 -7.63 -18.87 -7.63
CA PRO A 20 -6.42 -18.12 -7.33
C PRO A 20 -6.74 -16.63 -7.37
N ALA A 21 -6.33 -15.92 -6.32
CA ALA A 21 -6.46 -14.48 -6.27
C ALA A 21 -5.38 -13.85 -7.17
N LEU A 22 -5.85 -13.19 -8.23
CA LEU A 22 -5.01 -12.59 -9.27
C LEU A 22 -4.74 -11.12 -8.91
N ALA A 23 -3.51 -10.76 -8.49
CA ALA A 23 -3.17 -9.37 -8.16
C ALA A 23 -1.67 -8.94 -8.27
N SER A 24 -0.73 -9.79 -8.75
CA SER A 24 0.70 -9.42 -8.86
C SER A 24 1.00 -8.22 -9.75
N GLU A 25 2.06 -7.48 -9.38
CA GLU A 25 2.48 -6.23 -10.04
C GLU A 25 2.84 -6.42 -11.52
N SER A 26 3.39 -7.57 -11.90
CA SER A 26 3.91 -7.81 -13.25
C SER A 26 3.00 -8.73 -14.09
N ASP A 27 2.50 -9.81 -13.51
CA ASP A 27 1.74 -10.86 -14.20
C ASP A 27 0.35 -11.10 -13.59
N HIS A 28 -0.05 -10.25 -12.63
CA HIS A 28 -1.32 -10.33 -11.93
C HIS A 28 -1.57 -11.68 -11.23
N LYS A 29 -0.52 -12.43 -10.85
CA LYS A 29 -0.60 -13.68 -10.08
C LYS A 29 0.34 -13.65 -8.87
N TYR A 30 -0.21 -13.65 -7.66
CA TYR A 30 0.59 -13.89 -6.45
C TYR A 30 0.43 -15.35 -6.00
N GLN A 31 1.52 -15.97 -5.59
CA GLN A 31 1.54 -17.20 -4.82
C GLN A 31 1.49 -16.89 -3.33
N PRO A 32 1.01 -17.85 -2.49
CA PRO A 32 1.16 -17.73 -1.04
C PRO A 32 2.62 -17.43 -0.69
N ASP A 33 2.84 -16.56 0.30
CA ASP A 33 4.16 -16.09 0.75
C ASP A 33 4.91 -15.12 -0.19
N ASP A 34 4.38 -14.81 -1.38
CA ASP A 34 5.01 -13.81 -2.25
C ASP A 34 5.04 -12.42 -1.61
N PRO A 35 6.12 -11.64 -1.82
CA PRO A 35 6.21 -10.28 -1.32
C PRO A 35 5.23 -9.35 -2.07
N VAL A 36 4.58 -8.47 -1.32
CA VAL A 36 3.69 -7.43 -1.84
C VAL A 36 4.30 -6.07 -1.52
N THR A 37 4.76 -5.37 -2.55
CA THR A 37 5.37 -4.05 -2.36
C THR A 37 4.30 -2.98 -2.10
N LEU A 38 4.37 -2.33 -0.95
CA LEU A 38 3.56 -1.16 -0.65
C LEU A 38 4.34 0.10 -1.07
N TRP A 39 3.87 0.70 -2.17
CA TRP A 39 4.38 1.96 -2.68
C TRP A 39 3.69 3.15 -2.01
N VAL A 40 4.45 4.06 -1.39
CA VAL A 40 3.93 5.36 -0.93
C VAL A 40 4.10 6.39 -2.04
N ASN A 41 3.22 7.39 -2.08
CA ASN A 41 3.27 8.43 -3.11
C ASN A 41 3.12 9.81 -2.47
N LYS A 42 1.90 10.16 -2.05
CA LYS A 42 1.56 11.50 -1.57
C LYS A 42 0.72 11.49 -0.31
N VAL A 43 0.81 12.59 0.43
CA VAL A 43 0.02 12.93 1.61
C VAL A 43 -0.59 14.31 1.42
N GLY A 44 -1.74 14.54 2.03
CA GLY A 44 -2.42 15.82 1.97
C GLY A 44 -3.38 15.99 3.13
N PRO A 45 -3.75 17.24 3.45
CA PRO A 45 -4.71 17.57 4.48
C PRO A 45 -6.11 17.08 4.09
N TYR A 46 -6.88 16.57 5.07
CA TYR A 46 -8.23 16.06 4.83
C TYR A 46 -9.19 17.14 4.32
N ASN A 47 -9.03 18.38 4.79
CA ASN A 47 -9.92 19.50 4.47
C ASN A 47 -9.61 20.16 3.11
N ASN A 48 -8.45 19.88 2.51
CA ASN A 48 -8.04 20.45 1.23
C ASN A 48 -7.43 19.37 0.31
N PRO A 49 -8.27 18.56 -0.36
CA PRO A 49 -7.80 17.47 -1.22
C PRO A 49 -7.02 17.93 -2.47
N GLN A 50 -6.98 19.23 -2.76
CA GLN A 50 -6.18 19.78 -3.87
C GLN A 50 -4.71 19.93 -3.48
N GLU A 51 -4.43 20.03 -2.18
CA GLU A 51 -3.08 20.11 -1.65
C GLU A 51 -2.51 18.71 -1.46
N THR A 52 -1.41 18.42 -2.14
CA THR A 52 -0.70 17.14 -1.99
C THR A 52 0.80 17.36 -2.02
N TYR A 53 1.50 16.61 -1.18
CA TYR A 53 2.95 16.59 -1.06
C TYR A 53 3.46 15.16 -1.16
N ASN A 54 4.72 14.98 -1.53
CA ASN A 54 5.34 13.66 -1.51
C ASN A 54 5.31 13.10 -0.08
N TYR A 55 5.09 11.79 0.06
CA TYR A 55 4.87 11.16 1.37
C TYR A 55 6.00 11.48 2.37
N TYR A 56 7.25 11.35 1.95
CA TYR A 56 8.43 11.63 2.78
C TYR A 56 8.86 13.09 2.82
N SER A 57 8.04 14.05 2.34
CA SER A 57 8.27 15.47 2.61
C SER A 57 8.01 15.81 4.08
N LEU A 58 7.20 14.99 4.75
CA LEU A 58 6.97 15.04 6.19
C LEU A 58 7.84 13.99 6.89
N PRO A 59 8.24 14.22 8.15
CA PRO A 59 9.19 13.37 8.86
C PRO A 59 8.51 12.11 9.42
N PHE A 60 7.80 11.35 8.58
CA PHE A 60 7.27 10.04 8.90
C PHE A 60 8.39 9.01 9.09
N CYS A 61 8.02 7.82 9.56
CA CYS A 61 8.91 6.66 9.55
C CYS A 61 9.48 6.46 8.14
N HIS A 62 10.79 6.66 7.99
CA HIS A 62 11.51 6.44 6.75
C HIS A 62 12.70 5.55 7.06
N SER A 63 12.90 4.50 6.26
CA SER A 63 14.11 3.68 6.39
C SER A 63 15.31 4.49 5.88
N PRO A 64 16.47 4.48 6.56
CA PRO A 64 17.67 5.16 6.08
C PRO A 64 18.29 4.52 4.83
N VAL A 65 17.72 3.42 4.35
CA VAL A 65 18.14 2.73 3.12
C VAL A 65 17.59 3.50 1.92
N ASN A 66 18.38 3.62 0.84
CA ASN A 66 17.91 4.13 -0.45
C ASN A 66 16.75 3.26 -0.96
N ALA A 67 15.53 3.60 -0.58
CA ALA A 67 14.33 2.90 -0.99
C ALA A 67 14.22 2.95 -2.52
N ALA A 68 13.67 1.89 -3.12
CA ALA A 68 13.47 1.88 -4.56
C ALA A 68 12.46 2.97 -4.94
N HIS A 69 12.77 3.72 -6.00
CA HIS A 69 11.83 4.65 -6.62
C HIS A 69 11.28 4.01 -7.89
N LYS A 70 9.96 4.10 -8.07
CA LYS A 70 9.26 3.67 -9.27
C LYS A 70 8.53 4.86 -9.87
N TRP A 71 8.70 5.02 -11.17
CA TRP A 71 8.06 6.06 -11.96
C TRP A 71 7.05 5.42 -12.89
N GLY A 72 5.85 5.99 -12.92
CA GLY A 72 4.78 5.56 -13.81
C GLY A 72 4.95 6.10 -15.23
N GLY A 73 3.85 6.20 -15.96
CA GLY A 73 3.82 6.83 -17.27
C GLY A 73 4.11 8.33 -17.20
N LEU A 74 4.40 8.95 -18.37
CA LEU A 74 4.71 10.39 -18.46
C LEU A 74 3.65 11.28 -17.78
N GLY A 75 2.36 10.96 -17.94
CA GLY A 75 1.28 11.72 -17.31
C GLY A 75 1.31 11.67 -15.77
N GLU A 76 1.72 10.54 -15.19
CA GLU A 76 1.83 10.39 -13.74
C GLU A 76 3.02 11.17 -13.20
N VAL A 77 4.15 11.13 -13.92
CA VAL A 77 5.35 11.92 -13.59
C VAL A 77 5.06 13.41 -13.67
N LEU A 78 4.34 13.87 -14.69
CA LEU A 78 3.92 15.28 -14.81
C LEU A 78 2.93 15.69 -13.72
N GLY A 79 2.12 14.74 -13.23
CA GLY A 79 1.30 14.92 -12.04
C GLY A 79 2.11 14.97 -10.74
N GLY A 80 3.44 14.80 -10.80
CA GLY A 80 4.34 14.77 -9.66
C GLY A 80 4.25 13.48 -8.84
N ASN A 81 3.79 12.37 -9.43
CA ASN A 81 3.79 11.09 -8.74
C ASN A 81 5.20 10.52 -8.68
N GLU A 82 5.58 10.08 -7.48
CA GLU A 82 6.84 9.44 -7.18
C GLU A 82 6.53 8.27 -6.24
N LEU A 83 6.57 7.05 -6.75
CA LEU A 83 6.30 5.87 -5.94
C LEU A 83 7.60 5.46 -5.23
N ILE A 84 7.58 5.46 -3.91
CA ILE A 84 8.73 5.07 -3.09
C ILE A 84 8.35 3.84 -2.29
N ASP A 85 9.22 2.84 -2.26
CA ASP A 85 8.99 1.64 -1.46
C ASP A 85 8.88 1.99 0.03
N SER A 86 7.79 1.57 0.68
CA SER A 86 7.60 1.75 2.12
C SER A 86 8.52 0.86 2.97
N LEU A 87 9.06 -0.21 2.37
CA LEU A 87 9.89 -1.24 3.02
C LEU A 87 9.17 -1.99 4.15
N ILE A 88 7.83 -1.93 4.17
CA ILE A 88 7.00 -2.72 5.08
C ILE A 88 6.88 -4.12 4.49
N ASP A 89 7.28 -5.14 5.25
CA ASP A 89 7.19 -6.55 4.82
C ASP A 89 5.72 -7.00 4.83
N ILE A 90 5.14 -7.11 3.64
CA ILE A 90 3.78 -7.60 3.42
C ILE A 90 3.88 -8.85 2.56
N LYS A 91 3.27 -9.94 3.01
CA LYS A 91 3.23 -11.21 2.28
C LYS A 91 1.82 -11.59 1.88
N PHE A 92 1.67 -12.07 0.66
CA PHE A 92 0.39 -12.48 0.14
C PHE A 92 -0.16 -13.69 0.89
N GLN A 93 -1.45 -13.63 1.25
CA GLN A 93 -2.18 -14.66 2.00
C GLN A 93 -1.58 -15.01 3.38
N LYS A 94 -0.75 -14.13 3.96
CA LYS A 94 -0.27 -14.27 5.32
C LYS A 94 -0.82 -13.15 6.20
N PRO A 95 -1.56 -13.48 7.28
CA PRO A 95 -1.91 -12.48 8.27
C PRO A 95 -0.62 -12.00 8.95
N VAL A 96 -0.51 -10.68 9.09
CA VAL A 96 0.57 -10.04 9.85
C VAL A 96 -0.07 -9.46 11.11
N ASP A 97 0.50 -9.79 12.26
CA ASP A 97 0.05 -9.23 13.53
C ASP A 97 0.33 -7.72 13.58
N LYS A 98 -0.51 -6.99 14.32
CA LYS A 98 -0.33 -5.55 14.49
C LYS A 98 1.00 -5.28 15.19
N THR A 99 1.93 -4.65 14.48
CA THR A 99 3.26 -4.31 14.95
C THR A 99 3.54 -2.82 14.75
N SER A 100 4.50 -2.28 15.50
CA SER A 100 4.99 -0.91 15.27
C SER A 100 5.93 -0.91 14.07
N ILE A 101 5.72 0.01 13.12
CA ILE A 101 6.57 0.16 11.93
C ILE A 101 7.94 0.73 12.33
N CYS A 102 7.92 1.81 13.11
CA CYS A 102 9.12 2.41 13.70
C CYS A 102 8.77 3.22 14.95
N GLU A 103 9.76 3.48 15.79
CA GLU A 103 9.67 4.52 16.81
C GLU A 103 10.22 5.83 16.24
N LEU A 104 9.44 6.91 16.33
CA LEU A 104 9.81 8.22 15.84
C LEU A 104 9.92 9.19 17.00
N GLU A 105 11.13 9.67 17.26
CA GLU A 105 11.35 10.77 18.20
C GLU A 105 10.96 12.11 17.56
N LEU A 106 10.04 12.81 18.22
CA LEU A 106 9.50 14.10 17.79
C LEU A 106 10.22 15.24 18.50
N ASP A 107 11.12 15.90 17.78
CA ASP A 107 11.70 17.18 18.19
C ASP A 107 10.80 18.37 17.81
N GLU A 108 11.12 19.57 18.30
CA GLU A 108 10.34 20.79 18.01
C GLU A 108 10.23 21.08 16.50
N THR A 109 11.25 20.72 15.71
CA THR A 109 11.27 20.97 14.27
C THR A 109 10.29 20.04 13.56
N LYS A 110 10.33 18.73 13.87
CA LYS A 110 9.40 17.74 13.30
C LYS A 110 7.96 18.02 13.71
N VAL A 111 7.73 18.37 14.98
CA VAL A 111 6.40 18.76 15.47
C VAL A 111 5.88 19.97 14.70
N LYS A 112 6.72 20.99 14.49
CA LYS A 112 6.34 22.18 13.72
C LYS A 112 6.01 21.84 12.27
N GLN A 113 6.78 20.94 11.63
CA GLN A 113 6.49 20.49 10.26
C GLN A 113 5.13 19.81 10.15
N PHE A 114 4.83 18.86 11.05
CA PHE A 114 3.52 18.21 11.08
C PHE A 114 2.38 19.20 11.35
N LYS A 115 2.54 20.11 12.32
CA LYS A 115 1.52 21.14 12.60
C LYS A 115 1.25 22.02 11.40
N ASN A 116 2.30 22.50 10.74
CA ASN A 116 2.16 23.36 9.56
C ASN A 116 1.39 22.67 8.43
N ALA A 117 1.60 21.36 8.23
CA ALA A 117 0.91 20.59 7.20
C ALA A 117 -0.58 20.31 7.53
N ILE A 118 -1.00 20.56 8.78
CA ILE A 118 -2.40 20.42 9.23
C ILE A 118 -3.08 21.77 9.32
N GLU A 119 -2.39 22.80 9.82
CA GLU A 119 -2.97 24.10 10.18
C GLU A 119 -2.93 25.11 9.04
N ASN A 120 -2.00 25.00 8.09
CA ASN A 120 -1.86 25.94 6.96
C ASN A 120 -2.49 25.43 5.65
N SER A 121 -3.37 24.42 5.73
CA SER A 121 -4.09 23.82 4.60
C SER A 121 -5.44 24.47 4.28
#